data_AF-A0A9D2KT28-F1
#
_entry.id   AF-A0A9D2KT28-F1
#
_cell.length_a   1.000
_cell.length_b   1.000
_cell.length_c   1.000
_cell.angle_alpha   90.00
_cell.angle_beta   90.00
_cell.angle_gamma   90.00
#
_symmetry.space_group_name_H-M   'P 1'
#
loop_
_entity.id
_entity.type
_entity.pdbx_description
1 polymer ?
#
loop_
_entity_poly.entity_id
_entity_poly.type
_entity_poly.pdbx_seq_one_letter_code
_entity_poly.pdbx_strand_id
1 'polypeptide(L)'
;MDAFLDALIRLLTDWGYVGLFLSALLAGSIVPFSSELVMAALVAMGLKPWACVLSASLGNTLGGLTCYWLGRLGRTDWIEKYLGVKPEKVERMQRFLQGRGALMAFFAFLPFVGEAIAVALGFMRSNLTLTTLSMFAGKLARYVVMLLALMGVLSSCAPRTAGTDKPVVTVSIEPVRYLTEAVAGDRFRVVSLVPKGASPETYDPTPRQLVDLSGSRAWLRTGYLGFEQVWAERLTANAPDLQVFDLSEGIDLIREHGHHPEGGVEPHVWNSALNARLMAGGITQALTRLDPAGESFYRQRYDSLCRVIDRTDSLCRVLLARPDADRAFMIYHPALSYFARDYGLRQIPIEAGGKEPTPAYLKALVDTCREAGVRVIFVQPEFDRRNAAQIARQTGTRVVDVNPLAYDWPAEMLHVAESLVPNP
;
A
#
# COMPACT_ATOMS: atom_id res chain seq x y z
N MET A 1 -14.91 -13.73 -17.70
CA MET A 1 -15.80 -13.93 -16.53
C MET A 1 -15.04 -13.63 -15.25
N ASP A 2 -13.82 -14.14 -15.09
CA ASP A 2 -12.96 -13.91 -13.92
C ASP A 2 -12.62 -12.43 -13.67
N ALA A 3 -12.22 -11.67 -14.71
CA ALA A 3 -11.91 -10.24 -14.55
C ALA A 3 -13.11 -9.37 -14.08
N PHE A 4 -14.34 -9.75 -14.48
CA PHE A 4 -15.55 -9.06 -14.03
C PHE A 4 -15.86 -9.40 -12.56
N LEU A 5 -15.70 -10.67 -12.20
CA LEU A 5 -15.93 -11.14 -10.83
C LEU A 5 -14.92 -10.50 -9.86
N ASP A 6 -13.65 -10.42 -10.26
CA ASP A 6 -12.60 -9.76 -9.49
C ASP A 6 -12.86 -8.26 -9.32
N ALA A 7 -13.27 -7.56 -10.39
CA ALA A 7 -13.64 -6.15 -10.32
C ALA A 7 -14.83 -5.91 -9.39
N LEU A 8 -15.84 -6.80 -9.43
CA LEU A 8 -17.01 -6.73 -8.57
C LEU A 8 -16.66 -7.02 -7.10
N ILE A 9 -15.81 -8.02 -6.83
CA ILE A 9 -15.32 -8.30 -5.47
C ILE A 9 -14.56 -7.11 -4.92
N ARG A 10 -13.68 -6.48 -5.71
CA ARG A 10 -12.96 -5.25 -5.31
C ARG A 10 -13.92 -4.13 -4.97
N LEU A 11 -14.87 -3.83 -5.87
CA LEU A 11 -15.89 -2.81 -5.66
C LEU A 11 -16.69 -3.03 -4.36
N LEU A 12 -17.11 -4.27 -4.11
CA LEU A 12 -17.86 -4.62 -2.89
C LEU A 12 -16.98 -4.57 -1.63
N THR A 13 -15.68 -4.83 -1.76
CA THR A 13 -14.75 -4.75 -0.64
C THR A 13 -14.47 -3.28 -0.27
N ASP A 14 -14.37 -2.38 -1.25
CA ASP A 14 -14.18 -0.94 -1.02
C ASP A 14 -15.35 -0.31 -0.25
N TRP A 15 -16.54 -0.90 -0.36
CA TRP A 15 -17.75 -0.45 0.35
C TRP A 15 -17.89 -1.06 1.76
N GLY A 16 -16.89 -1.80 2.24
CA GLY A 16 -16.81 -2.30 3.61
C GLY A 16 -18.01 -3.16 4.03
N TYR A 17 -18.59 -2.86 5.20
CA TYR A 17 -19.75 -3.61 5.72
C TYR A 17 -20.98 -3.55 4.80
N VAL A 18 -21.18 -2.44 4.07
CA VAL A 18 -22.31 -2.28 3.15
C VAL A 18 -22.14 -3.17 1.92
N GLY A 19 -20.93 -3.21 1.37
CA GLY A 19 -20.63 -4.11 0.24
C GLY A 19 -20.74 -5.58 0.65
N LEU A 20 -20.34 -5.95 1.86
CA LEU A 20 -20.57 -7.29 2.41
C LEU A 20 -22.07 -7.63 2.56
N PHE A 21 -22.87 -6.68 3.03
CA PHE A 21 -24.33 -6.86 3.13
C PHE A 21 -24.94 -7.16 1.75
N LEU A 22 -24.59 -6.37 0.74
CA LEU A 22 -25.09 -6.53 -0.62
C LEU A 22 -24.62 -7.84 -1.24
N SER A 23 -23.35 -8.17 -1.05
CA SER A 23 -22.77 -9.45 -1.46
C SER A 23 -23.52 -10.63 -0.85
N ALA A 24 -23.77 -10.58 0.46
CA ALA A 24 -24.49 -11.62 1.18
C ALA A 24 -25.97 -11.71 0.80
N LEU A 25 -26.60 -10.58 0.47
CA LEU A 25 -27.96 -10.52 -0.08
C LEU A 25 -28.04 -11.23 -1.42
N LEU A 26 -27.09 -10.95 -2.32
CA LEU A 26 -27.00 -11.62 -3.62
C LEU A 26 -26.78 -13.12 -3.44
N ALA A 27 -25.83 -13.51 -2.59
CA ALA A 27 -25.53 -14.91 -2.27
C ALA A 27 -26.69 -15.66 -1.61
N GLY A 28 -27.45 -14.98 -0.75
CA GLY A 28 -28.66 -15.52 -0.13
C GLY A 28 -29.88 -15.52 -1.04
N SER A 29 -29.74 -14.96 -2.25
CA SER A 29 -30.79 -14.89 -3.26
C SER A 29 -30.39 -15.69 -4.50
N ILE A 30 -30.71 -15.17 -5.68
CA ILE A 30 -30.79 -15.89 -6.95
C ILE A 30 -29.41 -16.07 -7.60
N VAL A 31 -28.42 -15.27 -7.16
CA VAL A 31 -27.14 -15.14 -7.87
C VAL A 31 -26.07 -15.99 -7.20
N PRO A 32 -25.37 -16.88 -7.93
CA PRO A 32 -24.22 -17.60 -7.39
C PRO A 32 -23.10 -16.61 -7.10
N PHE A 33 -23.03 -16.16 -5.85
CA PHE A 33 -22.05 -15.19 -5.38
C PHE A 33 -21.46 -15.68 -4.06
N SER A 34 -20.14 -15.54 -3.87
CA SER A 34 -19.50 -15.95 -2.62
C SER A 34 -19.28 -14.74 -1.72
N SER A 35 -20.24 -14.51 -0.82
CA SER A 35 -20.11 -13.53 0.26
C SER A 35 -19.01 -13.87 1.26
N GLU A 36 -18.55 -15.11 1.25
CA GLU A 36 -17.50 -15.60 2.13
C GLU A 36 -16.11 -15.09 1.71
N LEU A 37 -15.86 -14.97 0.40
CA LEU A 37 -14.63 -14.36 -0.11
C LEU A 37 -14.55 -12.88 0.26
N VAL A 38 -15.67 -12.15 0.11
CA VAL A 38 -15.77 -10.73 0.51
C VAL A 38 -15.59 -10.59 2.03
N MET A 39 -16.22 -11.46 2.83
CA MET A 39 -16.05 -11.46 4.28
C MET A 39 -14.59 -11.72 4.68
N ALA A 40 -13.93 -12.71 4.07
CA ALA A 40 -12.54 -13.03 4.34
C ALA A 40 -11.60 -11.88 3.97
N ALA A 41 -11.82 -11.23 2.81
CA ALA A 41 -11.06 -10.06 2.39
C ALA A 41 -11.21 -8.90 3.38
N LEU A 42 -12.43 -8.58 3.82
CA LEU A 42 -12.69 -7.49 4.77
C LEU A 42 -12.11 -7.76 6.16
N VAL A 43 -12.20 -9.00 6.65
CA VAL A 43 -11.55 -9.39 7.91
C VAL A 43 -10.03 -9.29 7.79
N ALA A 44 -9.46 -9.73 6.66
CA ALA A 44 -8.02 -9.57 6.39
C ALA A 44 -7.60 -8.10 6.24
N MET A 45 -8.51 -7.20 5.84
CA MET A 45 -8.30 -5.75 5.79
C MET A 45 -8.52 -5.05 7.14
N GLY A 46 -8.73 -5.80 8.23
CA GLY A 46 -8.80 -5.25 9.58
C GLY A 46 -10.19 -4.78 10.03
N LEU A 47 -11.26 -5.04 9.26
CA LEU A 47 -12.61 -4.76 9.75
C LEU A 47 -12.97 -5.70 10.92
N LYS A 48 -13.80 -5.19 11.85
CA LYS A 48 -14.19 -5.92 13.05
C LYS A 48 -14.91 -7.23 12.68
N PRO A 49 -14.37 -8.41 13.01
CA PRO A 49 -14.91 -9.68 12.53
C PRO A 49 -16.38 -9.92 12.86
N TRP A 50 -16.80 -9.55 14.07
CA TRP A 50 -18.19 -9.69 14.50
C TRP A 50 -19.16 -8.78 13.74
N ALA A 51 -18.71 -7.59 13.33
CA ALA A 51 -19.50 -6.69 12.50
C ALA A 51 -19.65 -7.24 11.07
N CYS A 52 -18.62 -7.90 10.53
CA CYS A 52 -18.69 -8.61 9.26
C CYS A 52 -19.72 -9.75 9.32
N VAL A 53 -19.67 -10.58 10.37
CA VAL A 53 -20.63 -11.67 10.59
C VAL A 53 -22.06 -11.14 10.67
N LEU A 54 -22.30 -10.06 11.44
CA LEU A 54 -23.63 -9.47 11.56
C LEU A 54 -24.13 -8.93 10.21
N SER A 55 -23.30 -8.15 9.51
CA SER A 55 -23.65 -7.58 8.21
C SER A 55 -24.01 -8.67 7.18
N ALA A 56 -23.16 -9.69 7.06
CA ALA A 56 -23.38 -10.80 6.15
C ALA A 56 -24.64 -11.62 6.51
N SER A 57 -24.91 -11.81 7.80
CA SER A 57 -26.10 -12.53 8.27
C SER A 57 -27.39 -11.78 7.94
N LEU A 58 -27.41 -10.46 8.13
CA LEU A 58 -28.55 -9.62 7.78
C LEU A 58 -28.80 -9.62 6.26
N GLY A 59 -27.76 -9.40 5.47
CA GLY A 59 -27.84 -9.41 4.01
C GLY A 59 -28.35 -10.75 3.49
N ASN A 60 -27.73 -11.85 3.93
CA ASN A 60 -28.13 -13.18 3.49
C ASN A 60 -29.55 -13.54 3.93
N THR A 61 -29.98 -13.15 5.14
CA THR A 61 -31.37 -13.36 5.59
C THR A 61 -32.35 -12.62 4.69
N LEU A 62 -32.07 -11.36 4.37
CA LEU A 62 -32.90 -10.60 3.44
C LEU A 62 -32.96 -11.25 2.05
N GLY A 63 -31.83 -11.74 1.55
CA GLY A 63 -31.76 -12.56 0.34
C GLY A 63 -32.69 -13.77 0.41
N GLY A 64 -32.64 -14.56 1.50
CA GLY A 64 -33.50 -15.73 1.65
C GLY A 64 -34.99 -15.41 1.79
N LEU A 65 -35.34 -14.24 2.34
CA LEU A 65 -36.71 -13.77 2.36
C LEU A 65 -37.24 -13.48 0.95
N THR A 66 -36.39 -13.07 0.00
CA THR A 66 -36.83 -12.93 -1.40
C THR A 66 -37.33 -14.27 -1.96
N CYS A 67 -36.61 -15.38 -1.71
CA CYS A 67 -37.02 -16.74 -2.07
C CYS A 67 -38.34 -17.16 -1.38
N TYR A 68 -38.47 -16.84 -0.09
CA TYR A 68 -39.72 -17.07 0.65
C TYR A 68 -40.91 -16.34 0.02
N TRP A 69 -40.75 -15.07 -0.33
CA TRP A 69 -41.80 -14.27 -0.97
C TRP A 69 -42.16 -14.79 -2.36
N LEU A 70 -41.17 -15.22 -3.16
CA LEU A 70 -41.42 -15.85 -4.46
C LEU A 70 -42.26 -17.13 -4.33
N GLY A 71 -41.93 -17.98 -3.34
CA GLY A 71 -42.75 -19.16 -3.01
C GLY A 71 -44.17 -18.78 -2.58
N ARG A 72 -44.31 -17.72 -1.79
CA ARG A 72 -45.62 -17.24 -1.32
C ARG A 72 -46.50 -16.69 -2.45
N LEU A 73 -45.89 -16.09 -3.47
CA LEU A 73 -46.57 -15.62 -4.69
C LEU A 73 -46.99 -16.78 -5.61
N GLY A 74 -46.40 -17.97 -5.44
CA GLY A 74 -46.76 -19.16 -6.22
C GLY A 74 -46.32 -19.12 -7.69
N ARG A 75 -45.36 -18.26 -8.05
CA ARG A 75 -44.85 -18.11 -9.43
C ARG A 75 -43.81 -19.18 -9.74
N THR A 76 -44.25 -20.41 -9.98
CA THR A 76 -43.39 -21.57 -10.32
C THR A 76 -42.44 -21.28 -11.47
N ASP A 77 -42.91 -20.59 -12.51
CA ASP A 77 -42.10 -20.26 -13.70
C ASP A 77 -40.92 -19.35 -13.37
N TRP A 78 -41.09 -18.43 -12.40
CA TRP A 78 -40.02 -17.53 -11.95
C TRP A 78 -39.03 -18.26 -11.04
N ILE A 79 -39.52 -19.16 -10.20
CA ILE A 79 -38.68 -19.98 -9.33
C ILE A 79 -37.75 -20.85 -10.16
N GLU A 80 -38.26 -21.51 -11.20
CA GLU A 80 -37.43 -22.33 -12.08
C GLU A 80 -36.46 -21.48 -12.90
N LYS A 81 -36.96 -20.41 -13.55
CA LYS A 81 -36.16 -19.56 -14.44
C LYS A 81 -35.04 -18.80 -13.72
N TYR A 82 -35.33 -18.25 -12.55
CA TYR A 82 -34.39 -17.38 -11.84
C TYR A 82 -33.62 -18.17 -10.78
N LEU A 83 -34.27 -18.95 -9.91
CA LEU A 83 -33.58 -19.67 -8.83
C LEU A 83 -32.93 -20.99 -9.29
N GLY A 84 -33.22 -21.46 -10.52
CA GLY A 84 -32.75 -22.77 -11.00
C GLY A 84 -33.30 -23.94 -10.17
N VAL A 85 -34.32 -23.70 -9.33
CA VAL A 85 -34.91 -24.72 -8.47
C VAL A 85 -36.04 -25.39 -9.25
N LYS A 86 -35.80 -26.64 -9.65
CA LYS A 86 -36.82 -27.41 -10.37
C LYS A 86 -38.08 -27.64 -9.53
N PRO A 87 -39.29 -27.62 -10.12
CA PRO A 87 -40.54 -27.81 -9.40
C PRO A 87 -40.56 -29.07 -8.51
N GLU A 88 -40.00 -30.19 -8.97
CA GLU A 88 -40.00 -31.46 -8.23
C GLU A 88 -39.19 -31.36 -6.93
N LYS A 89 -38.18 -30.49 -6.91
CA LYS A 89 -37.36 -30.23 -5.72
C LYS A 89 -38.13 -29.41 -4.69
N VAL A 90 -38.92 -28.43 -5.14
CA VAL A 90 -39.83 -27.66 -4.27
C VAL A 90 -40.90 -28.58 -3.68
N GLU A 91 -41.54 -29.42 -4.50
CA GLU A 91 -42.57 -30.36 -4.05
C GLU A 91 -42.03 -31.40 -3.05
N ARG A 92 -40.83 -31.93 -3.31
CA ARG A 92 -40.15 -32.83 -2.37
C ARG A 92 -39.91 -32.12 -1.03
N MET A 93 -39.48 -30.86 -1.08
CA MET A 93 -39.23 -30.07 0.11
C MET A 93 -40.53 -29.74 0.86
N GLN A 94 -41.61 -29.38 0.15
CA GLN A 94 -42.94 -29.19 0.76
C GLN A 94 -43.39 -30.44 1.51
N ARG A 95 -43.29 -31.63 0.90
CA ARG A 95 -43.61 -32.91 1.56
C ARG A 95 -42.74 -33.16 2.79
N PHE A 96 -41.44 -32.90 2.70
CA PHE A 96 -40.53 -33.04 3.83
C PHE A 96 -40.85 -32.08 4.99
N LEU A 97 -41.29 -30.87 4.67
CA LEU A 97 -41.58 -29.80 5.63
C LEU A 97 -42.99 -29.88 6.23
N GLN A 98 -43.87 -30.73 5.69
CA GLN A 98 -45.21 -30.96 6.26
C GLN A 98 -45.10 -31.35 7.74
N GLY A 99 -45.80 -30.61 8.60
CA GLY A 99 -45.79 -30.81 10.06
C GLY A 99 -44.57 -30.28 10.79
N ARG A 100 -43.54 -29.75 10.10
CA ARG A 100 -42.28 -29.28 10.72
C ARG A 100 -42.20 -27.76 10.93
N GLY A 101 -43.10 -27.00 10.31
CA GLY A 101 -43.33 -25.58 10.58
C GLY A 101 -42.20 -24.62 10.17
N ALA A 102 -42.36 -23.34 10.54
CA ALA A 102 -41.47 -22.24 10.17
C ALA A 102 -40.03 -22.37 10.73
N LEU A 103 -39.83 -23.17 11.78
CA LEU A 103 -38.51 -23.41 12.38
C LEU A 103 -37.53 -24.05 11.41
N MET A 104 -38.00 -24.74 10.38
CA MET A 104 -37.14 -25.32 9.34
C MET A 104 -36.39 -24.28 8.51
N ALA A 105 -36.77 -23.00 8.59
CA ALA A 105 -36.02 -21.91 7.99
C ALA A 105 -34.58 -21.79 8.53
N PHE A 106 -34.29 -22.36 9.71
CA PHE A 106 -32.94 -22.46 10.27
C PHE A 106 -31.98 -23.11 9.28
N PHE A 107 -32.40 -24.14 8.55
CA PHE A 107 -31.54 -24.86 7.61
C PHE A 107 -31.44 -24.18 6.23
N ALA A 108 -32.04 -23.00 6.04
CA ALA A 108 -32.00 -22.27 4.78
C ALA A 108 -30.60 -21.74 4.41
N PHE A 109 -29.61 -21.88 5.29
CA PHE A 109 -28.22 -21.59 4.98
C PHE A 109 -27.50 -22.73 4.25
N LEU A 110 -28.07 -23.93 4.15
CA LEU A 110 -27.38 -25.07 3.52
C LEU A 110 -27.29 -24.88 2.01
N PRO A 111 -26.10 -25.09 1.41
CA PRO A 111 -25.93 -24.93 -0.04
C PRO A 111 -26.85 -25.90 -0.79
N PHE A 112 -27.35 -25.47 -1.94
CA PHE A 112 -28.23 -26.21 -2.85
C PHE A 112 -29.62 -26.55 -2.31
N VAL A 113 -29.84 -26.59 -1.01
CA VAL A 113 -31.12 -27.01 -0.41
C VAL A 113 -31.84 -25.84 0.24
N GLY A 114 -31.10 -24.83 0.70
CA GLY A 114 -31.64 -23.71 1.46
C GLY A 114 -32.65 -22.86 0.71
N GLU A 115 -32.44 -22.64 -0.59
CA GLU A 115 -33.35 -21.87 -1.44
C GLU A 115 -34.68 -22.62 -1.60
N ALA A 116 -34.64 -23.95 -1.78
CA ALA A 116 -35.82 -24.78 -1.88
C ALA A 116 -36.62 -24.82 -0.57
N ILE A 117 -35.93 -24.81 0.58
CA ILE A 117 -36.57 -24.70 1.91
C ILE A 117 -37.31 -23.36 2.03
N ALA A 118 -36.65 -22.25 1.71
CA ALA A 118 -37.25 -20.93 1.80
C ALA A 118 -38.47 -20.79 0.88
N VAL A 119 -38.36 -21.24 -0.38
CA VAL A 119 -39.46 -21.26 -1.35
C VAL A 119 -40.61 -22.13 -0.88
N ALA A 120 -40.34 -23.36 -0.42
CA ALA A 120 -41.38 -24.29 0.06
C ALA A 120 -42.12 -23.74 1.28
N LEU A 121 -41.42 -23.13 2.24
CA LEU A 121 -42.04 -22.44 3.38
C LEU A 121 -42.93 -21.27 2.93
N GLY A 122 -42.52 -20.58 1.86
CA GLY A 122 -43.30 -19.54 1.18
C GLY A 122 -44.63 -20.08 0.65
N PHE A 123 -44.59 -21.15 -0.14
CA PHE A 123 -45.78 -21.82 -0.66
C PHE A 123 -46.71 -22.29 0.46
N MET A 124 -46.14 -22.84 1.54
CA MET A 124 -46.87 -23.30 2.71
C MET A 124 -47.40 -22.16 3.59
N ARG A 125 -47.12 -20.90 3.24
CA ARG A 125 -47.54 -19.69 3.98
C ARG A 125 -47.18 -19.75 5.46
N SER A 126 -45.98 -20.23 5.76
CA SER A 126 -45.48 -20.31 7.14
C SER A 126 -45.47 -18.94 7.85
N ASN A 127 -45.40 -18.91 9.18
CA ASN A 127 -45.37 -17.65 9.92
C ASN A 127 -44.11 -16.84 9.56
N LEU A 128 -44.29 -15.63 9.02
CA LEU A 128 -43.19 -14.79 8.53
C LEU A 128 -42.18 -14.45 9.63
N THR A 129 -42.65 -14.04 10.81
CA THR A 129 -41.77 -13.64 11.92
C THR A 129 -40.90 -14.80 12.37
N LEU A 130 -41.51 -15.98 12.56
CA LEU A 130 -40.78 -17.17 12.99
C LEU A 130 -39.81 -17.67 11.91
N THR A 131 -40.21 -17.58 10.64
CA THR A 131 -39.36 -17.91 9.49
C THR A 131 -38.15 -16.97 9.41
N THR A 132 -38.35 -15.66 9.57
CA THR A 132 -37.26 -14.67 9.53
C THR A 132 -36.27 -14.87 10.68
N LEU A 133 -36.76 -15.03 11.92
CA LEU A 133 -35.90 -15.21 13.09
C LEU A 133 -35.11 -16.53 13.00
N SER A 134 -35.78 -17.61 12.60
CA SER A 134 -35.14 -18.91 12.44
C SER A 134 -34.09 -18.89 11.32
N MET A 135 -34.41 -18.27 10.18
CA MET A 135 -33.48 -18.09 9.07
C MET A 135 -32.26 -17.26 9.46
N PHE A 136 -32.48 -16.15 10.18
CA PHE A 136 -31.40 -15.32 10.69
C PHE A 136 -30.48 -16.10 11.63
N ALA A 137 -31.04 -16.86 12.58
CA ALA A 137 -30.26 -17.67 13.51
C ALA A 137 -29.38 -18.71 12.77
N GLY A 138 -29.93 -19.39 11.77
CA GLY A 138 -29.18 -20.35 10.96
C GLY A 138 -28.06 -19.70 10.14
N LYS A 139 -28.33 -18.56 9.51
CA LYS A 139 -27.34 -17.83 8.71
C LYS A 139 -26.26 -17.21 9.58
N LEU A 140 -26.61 -16.71 10.76
CA LEU A 140 -25.67 -16.26 11.76
C LEU A 140 -24.76 -17.40 12.20
N ALA A 141 -25.31 -18.57 12.53
CA ALA A 141 -24.52 -19.75 12.88
C ALA A 141 -23.55 -20.14 11.76
N ARG A 142 -23.98 -20.14 10.49
CA ARG A 142 -23.11 -20.37 9.33
C ARG A 142 -21.93 -19.39 9.32
N TYR A 143 -22.18 -18.08 9.36
CA TYR A 143 -21.09 -17.09 9.29
C TYR A 143 -20.18 -17.13 10.52
N VAL A 144 -20.68 -17.46 11.70
CA VAL A 144 -19.84 -17.70 12.89
C VAL A 144 -18.92 -18.89 12.67
N VAL A 145 -19.44 -20.04 12.19
CA VAL A 145 -18.61 -21.22 11.89
C VAL A 145 -17.56 -20.89 10.83
N MET A 146 -17.92 -20.13 9.80
CA MET A 146 -16.98 -19.72 8.76
C MET A 146 -15.92 -18.74 9.27
N LEU A 147 -16.28 -17.82 10.16
CA LEU A 147 -15.32 -16.94 10.81
C LEU A 147 -14.35 -17.74 11.69
N LEU A 148 -14.86 -18.71 12.46
CA LEU A 148 -14.03 -19.60 13.28
C LEU A 148 -13.11 -20.46 12.41
N ALA A 149 -13.59 -20.95 11.26
CA ALA A 149 -12.77 -21.67 10.29
C ALA A 149 -11.70 -20.74 9.68
N LEU A 150 -12.04 -19.50 9.33
CA LEU A 150 -11.09 -18.49 8.83
C LEU A 150 -10.03 -18.16 9.88
N MET A 151 -10.42 -17.92 11.14
CA MET A 151 -9.49 -17.69 12.26
C MET A 151 -8.65 -18.93 12.57
N GLY A 152 -9.22 -20.13 12.42
CA GLY A 152 -8.51 -21.40 12.58
C GLY A 152 -7.49 -21.65 11.47
N VAL A 153 -7.81 -21.28 10.23
CA VAL A 153 -6.88 -21.30 9.09
C VAL A 153 -5.81 -20.22 9.25
N LEU A 154 -6.14 -19.02 9.74
CA LEU A 154 -5.15 -17.99 10.07
C LEU A 154 -4.22 -18.42 11.22
N SER A 155 -4.71 -19.22 12.16
CA SER A 155 -3.91 -19.78 13.26
C SER A 155 -3.11 -21.04 12.86
N SER A 156 -3.58 -21.79 11.86
CA SER A 156 -2.98 -23.08 11.43
C SER A 156 -2.19 -23.00 10.11
N CYS A 157 -2.29 -21.90 9.36
CA CYS A 157 -1.44 -21.54 8.22
C CYS A 157 -0.36 -20.52 8.60
N ALA A 158 -0.04 -20.40 9.89
CA ALA A 158 1.31 -20.00 10.26
C ALA A 158 2.23 -21.18 9.89
N PRO A 159 3.14 -21.05 8.92
CA PRO A 159 4.22 -22.01 8.79
C PRO A 159 4.92 -22.03 10.15
N ARG A 160 5.02 -23.20 10.78
CA ARG A 160 6.04 -23.41 11.82
C ARG A 160 7.40 -23.44 11.12
N THR A 161 7.87 -22.27 10.68
CA THR A 161 9.29 -22.04 10.45
C THR A 161 9.92 -21.87 11.82
N ALA A 162 10.64 -22.91 12.25
CA ALA A 162 11.66 -22.79 13.27
C ALA A 162 12.76 -21.86 12.71
N GLY A 163 12.55 -20.56 12.90
CA GLY A 163 13.47 -19.48 12.64
C GLY A 163 12.92 -18.29 13.40
N THR A 164 13.70 -17.74 14.32
CA THR A 164 13.34 -16.57 15.11
C THR A 164 12.79 -15.46 14.20
N ASP A 165 11.48 -15.26 14.15
CA ASP A 165 10.88 -14.28 13.25
C ASP A 165 11.25 -12.89 13.78
N LYS A 166 12.23 -12.27 13.12
CA LYS A 166 12.82 -11.00 13.56
C LYS A 166 11.72 -9.94 13.57
N PRO A 167 11.66 -9.07 14.60
CA PRO A 167 10.74 -7.93 14.59
C PRO A 167 10.91 -7.11 13.30
N VAL A 168 9.81 -6.65 12.73
CA VAL A 168 9.81 -5.91 11.46
C VAL A 168 9.86 -4.41 11.72
N VAL A 169 10.72 -3.71 11.00
CA VAL A 169 10.75 -2.25 10.92
C VAL A 169 10.47 -1.87 9.47
N THR A 170 9.43 -1.07 9.25
CA THR A 170 9.11 -0.54 7.92
C THR A 170 9.76 0.83 7.74
N VAL A 171 10.35 1.07 6.58
CA VAL A 171 10.86 2.38 6.16
C VAL A 171 10.09 2.86 4.93
N SER A 172 10.15 4.15 4.64
CA SER A 172 9.42 4.70 3.50
C SER A 172 10.00 4.34 2.13
N ILE A 173 11.33 4.38 1.98
CA ILE A 173 12.02 4.24 0.69
C ILE A 173 13.30 3.39 0.80
N GLU A 174 13.76 2.86 -0.32
CA GLU A 174 14.91 1.94 -0.41
C GLU A 174 16.26 2.52 0.11
N PRO A 175 16.63 3.81 -0.13
CA PRO A 175 17.85 4.36 0.46
C PRO A 175 17.83 4.37 1.99
N VAL A 176 16.66 4.65 2.59
CA VAL A 176 16.48 4.57 4.04
C VAL A 176 16.52 3.12 4.53
N ARG A 177 16.08 2.17 3.70
CA ARG A 177 16.19 0.75 4.00
C ARG A 177 17.65 0.33 4.11
N TYR A 178 18.50 0.75 3.17
CA TYR A 178 19.95 0.51 3.24
C TYR A 178 20.56 1.05 4.52
N LEU A 179 20.30 2.32 4.86
CA LEU A 179 20.81 2.93 6.10
C LEU A 179 20.31 2.17 7.34
N THR A 180 19.05 1.76 7.32
CA THR A 180 18.41 1.06 8.45
C THR A 180 18.94 -0.36 8.61
N GLU A 181 19.09 -1.13 7.53
CA GLU A 181 19.68 -2.49 7.57
C GLU A 181 21.15 -2.44 8.00
N ALA A 182 21.90 -1.42 7.58
CA ALA A 182 23.27 -1.22 8.00
C ALA A 182 23.38 -1.07 9.53
N VAL A 183 22.44 -0.39 10.20
CA VAL A 183 22.42 -0.27 11.67
C VAL A 183 21.75 -1.47 12.35
N ALA A 184 20.60 -1.93 11.84
CA ALA A 184 19.77 -2.97 12.45
C ALA A 184 20.43 -4.36 12.45
N GLY A 185 21.23 -4.67 11.43
CA GLY A 185 21.84 -5.98 11.26
C GLY A 185 20.80 -7.10 11.33
N ASP A 186 21.12 -8.17 12.05
CA ASP A 186 20.23 -9.33 12.19
C ASP A 186 19.15 -9.18 13.26
N ARG A 187 19.02 -8.03 13.93
CA ARG A 187 18.07 -7.87 15.03
C ARG A 187 16.67 -7.48 14.56
N PHE A 188 16.55 -6.85 13.40
CA PHE A 188 15.26 -6.52 12.76
C PHE A 188 15.24 -6.97 11.30
N ARG A 189 14.04 -7.28 10.80
CA ARG A 189 13.78 -7.35 9.36
C ARG A 189 13.33 -5.98 8.89
N VAL A 190 14.03 -5.37 7.94
CA VAL A 190 13.67 -4.06 7.40
C VAL A 190 12.97 -4.22 6.05
N VAL A 191 11.86 -3.51 5.86
CA VAL A 191 11.08 -3.53 4.61
C VAL A 191 10.77 -2.11 4.14
N SER A 192 10.72 -1.88 2.82
CA SER A 192 10.37 -0.58 2.25
C SER A 192 8.89 -0.53 1.89
N LEU A 193 8.22 0.59 2.20
CA LEU A 193 6.82 0.80 1.82
C LEU A 193 6.68 1.16 0.34
N VAL A 194 7.50 2.09 -0.16
CA VAL A 194 7.56 2.40 -1.60
C VAL A 194 8.46 1.34 -2.27
N PRO A 195 7.91 0.53 -3.19
CA PRO A 195 8.69 -0.50 -3.86
C PRO A 195 9.63 0.10 -4.91
N LYS A 196 10.68 -0.64 -5.27
CA LYS A 196 11.62 -0.27 -6.33
C LYS A 196 10.88 0.09 -7.63
N GLY A 197 11.19 1.28 -8.16
CA GLY A 197 10.64 1.80 -9.43
C GLY A 197 9.29 2.51 -9.31
N ALA A 198 8.72 2.62 -8.10
CA ALA A 198 7.58 3.49 -7.85
C ALA A 198 8.06 4.88 -7.38
N SER A 199 7.34 5.93 -7.78
CA SER A 199 7.62 7.29 -7.33
C SER A 199 6.96 7.55 -5.97
N PRO A 200 7.71 8.03 -4.96
CA PRO A 200 7.15 8.40 -3.65
C PRO A 200 6.28 9.66 -3.69
N GLU A 201 6.33 10.46 -4.75
CA GLU A 201 5.51 11.68 -4.87
C GLU A 201 4.04 11.37 -5.14
N THR A 202 3.76 10.26 -5.81
CA THR A 202 2.41 9.86 -6.23
C THR A 202 2.01 8.50 -5.67
N TYR A 203 2.80 7.95 -4.76
CA TYR A 203 2.60 6.60 -4.27
C TYR A 203 1.30 6.47 -3.46
N ASP A 204 0.54 5.42 -3.78
CA ASP A 204 -0.66 5.03 -3.05
C ASP A 204 -0.45 3.62 -2.46
N PRO A 205 -0.23 3.50 -1.13
CA PRO A 205 -0.04 2.20 -0.49
C PRO A 205 -1.25 1.28 -0.66
N THR A 206 -1.00 0.03 -1.04
CA THR A 206 -2.08 -0.96 -1.18
C THR A 206 -2.66 -1.35 0.20
N PRO A 207 -3.93 -1.82 0.27
CA PRO A 207 -4.50 -2.30 1.53
C PRO A 207 -3.67 -3.39 2.22
N ARG A 208 -2.98 -4.24 1.45
CA ARG A 208 -2.06 -5.24 1.99
C ARG A 208 -0.88 -4.61 2.71
N GLN A 209 -0.29 -3.56 2.14
CA GLN A 209 0.82 -2.85 2.78
C GLN A 209 0.39 -2.10 4.04
N LEU A 210 -0.86 -1.63 4.11
CA LEU A 210 -1.42 -1.08 5.35
C LEU A 210 -1.45 -2.13 6.47
N VAL A 211 -1.87 -3.35 6.15
CA VAL A 211 -1.89 -4.47 7.08
C VAL A 211 -0.46 -4.87 7.49
N ASP A 212 0.45 -4.98 6.52
CA ASP A 212 1.86 -5.31 6.77
C ASP A 212 2.56 -4.23 7.63
N LEU A 213 2.25 -2.96 7.40
CA LEU A 213 2.73 -1.83 8.20
C LEU A 213 2.19 -1.89 9.63
N SER A 214 0.90 -2.16 9.81
CA SER A 214 0.28 -2.30 11.14
C SER A 214 0.90 -3.44 11.96
N GLY A 215 1.40 -4.48 11.29
CA GLY A 215 2.17 -5.56 11.93
C GLY A 215 3.64 -5.22 12.24
N SER A 216 4.14 -4.06 11.84
CA SER A 216 5.52 -3.63 12.10
C SER A 216 5.66 -2.99 13.48
N ARG A 217 6.84 -3.13 14.09
CA ARG A 217 7.18 -2.47 15.37
C ARG A 217 7.29 -0.96 15.23
N ALA A 218 7.78 -0.51 14.08
CA ALA A 218 7.95 0.89 13.79
C ALA A 218 7.89 1.21 12.30
N TRP A 219 7.54 2.45 12.01
CA TRP A 219 7.69 3.10 10.73
C TRP A 219 8.71 4.24 10.83
N LEU A 220 9.79 4.14 10.08
CA LEU A 220 10.82 5.17 9.96
C LEU A 220 10.57 5.94 8.67
N ARG A 221 10.00 7.14 8.82
CA ARG A 221 9.62 8.01 7.71
C ARG A 221 10.72 9.02 7.41
N THR A 222 10.76 9.53 6.18
CA THR A 222 11.68 10.60 5.77
C THR A 222 11.23 11.99 6.20
N GLY A 223 9.93 12.18 6.45
CA GLY A 223 9.33 13.41 6.94
C GLY A 223 8.40 14.04 5.92
N TYR A 224 8.93 14.44 4.76
CA TYR A 224 8.26 15.39 3.85
C TYR A 224 7.87 14.82 2.47
N LEU A 225 8.05 13.52 2.22
CA LEU A 225 7.65 12.95 0.92
C LEU A 225 6.16 13.10 0.68
N GLY A 226 5.76 13.31 -0.57
CA GLY A 226 4.35 13.53 -0.94
C GLY A 226 3.41 12.47 -0.38
N PHE A 227 3.74 11.18 -0.55
CA PHE A 227 2.90 10.11 0.01
C PHE A 227 2.85 10.12 1.53
N GLU A 228 3.95 10.47 2.23
CA GLU A 228 3.98 10.51 3.69
C GLU A 228 3.03 11.59 4.20
N GLN A 229 3.04 12.76 3.57
CA GLN A 229 2.16 13.88 3.92
C GLN A 229 0.68 13.53 3.72
N VAL A 230 0.36 12.82 2.63
CA VAL A 230 -1.02 12.43 2.32
C VAL A 230 -1.52 11.27 3.19
N TRP A 231 -0.64 10.30 3.47
CA TRP A 231 -1.05 9.02 4.07
C TRP A 231 -0.73 8.88 5.56
N ALA A 232 0.16 9.68 6.15
CA ALA A 232 0.62 9.46 7.53
C ALA A 232 -0.52 9.32 8.55
N GLU A 233 -1.54 10.19 8.48
CA GLU A 233 -2.70 10.10 9.38
C GLU A 233 -3.46 8.77 9.21
N ARG A 234 -3.68 8.34 7.97
CA ARG A 234 -4.39 7.08 7.66
C ARG A 234 -3.58 5.84 8.03
N LEU A 235 -2.27 5.89 7.78
CA LEU A 235 -1.32 4.82 8.11
C LEU A 235 -1.24 4.60 9.64
N THR A 236 -1.36 5.66 10.42
CA THR A 236 -1.24 5.60 11.88
C THR A 236 -2.58 5.38 12.59
N ALA A 237 -3.70 5.86 12.03
CA ALA A 237 -5.02 5.74 12.66
C ALA A 237 -5.45 4.29 12.96
N ASN A 238 -5.00 3.33 12.14
CA ASN A 238 -5.36 1.90 12.27
C ASN A 238 -4.21 1.03 12.81
N ALA A 239 -3.16 1.64 13.36
CA ALA A 239 -1.97 0.93 13.87
C ALA A 239 -1.53 1.52 15.23
N PRO A 240 -2.31 1.29 16.31
CA PRO A 240 -2.07 1.94 17.61
C PRO A 240 -0.75 1.53 18.27
N ASP A 241 -0.22 0.36 17.95
CA ASP A 241 1.05 -0.15 18.48
C ASP A 241 2.26 0.23 17.62
N LEU A 242 2.04 0.84 16.45
CA LEU A 242 3.09 1.25 15.52
C LEU A 242 3.77 2.53 16.03
N GLN A 243 5.07 2.44 16.32
CA GLN A 243 5.87 3.62 16.64
C GLN A 243 6.33 4.32 15.35
N VAL A 244 6.14 5.62 15.25
CA VAL A 244 6.58 6.40 14.09
C VAL A 244 7.79 7.26 14.48
N PHE A 245 8.84 7.19 13.66
CA PHE A 245 10.05 7.99 13.83
C PHE A 245 10.29 8.83 12.58
N ASP A 246 10.51 10.13 12.78
CA ASP A 246 10.78 11.07 11.70
C ASP A 246 12.30 11.28 11.55
N LEU A 247 12.85 10.81 10.43
CA LEU A 247 14.28 10.91 10.16
C LEU A 247 14.71 12.29 9.64
N SER A 248 13.78 13.22 9.40
CA SER A 248 14.11 14.61 9.06
C SER A 248 14.47 15.46 10.28
N GLU A 249 14.24 14.97 11.49
CA GLU A 249 14.54 15.72 12.72
C GLU A 249 16.03 16.10 12.78
N GLY A 250 16.29 17.40 12.96
CA GLY A 250 17.64 17.95 13.04
C GLY A 250 18.32 18.22 11.68
N ILE A 251 17.67 17.88 10.56
CA ILE A 251 18.16 18.25 9.22
C ILE A 251 17.90 19.75 8.98
N ASP A 252 18.92 20.45 8.48
CA ASP A 252 18.74 21.79 7.93
C ASP A 252 18.01 21.70 6.60
N LEU A 253 16.70 21.97 6.61
CA LEU A 253 15.80 21.74 5.48
C LEU A 253 15.89 22.85 4.43
N ILE A 254 15.95 22.47 3.16
CA ILE A 254 15.78 23.41 2.04
C ILE A 254 14.28 23.73 1.92
N ARG A 255 13.95 25.03 1.94
CA ARG A 255 12.57 25.55 1.83
C ARG A 255 12.42 26.43 0.60
N GLU A 256 11.37 26.22 -0.16
CA GLU A 256 11.04 27.09 -1.29
C GLU A 256 10.69 28.50 -0.81
N HIS A 257 11.29 29.52 -1.43
CA HIS A 257 10.95 30.93 -1.20
C HIS A 257 10.01 31.41 -2.32
N GLY A 258 8.68 31.38 -2.12
CA GLY A 258 7.73 32.10 -3.00
C GLY A 258 6.28 31.56 -3.09
N HIS A 259 5.31 32.48 -2.95
CA HIS A 259 3.91 32.51 -3.41
C HIS A 259 2.90 31.37 -3.17
N HIS A 260 3.21 30.36 -2.35
CA HIS A 260 2.19 29.45 -1.80
C HIS A 260 2.03 29.68 -0.27
N PRO A 261 0.80 29.63 0.29
CA PRO A 261 0.56 29.94 1.70
C PRO A 261 1.28 29.02 2.70
N GLU A 262 1.81 27.88 2.22
CA GLU A 262 2.65 26.96 2.97
C GLU A 262 3.89 26.66 2.11
N GLY A 263 5.03 27.30 2.42
CA GLY A 263 6.27 27.09 1.67
C GLY A 263 6.71 25.63 1.71
N GLY A 264 6.82 24.98 0.55
CA GLY A 264 7.18 23.57 0.42
C GLY A 264 8.59 23.27 0.94
N VAL A 265 8.73 22.15 1.65
CA VAL A 265 10.02 21.60 2.05
C VAL A 265 10.48 20.65 0.95
N GLU A 266 11.73 20.79 0.52
CA GLU A 266 12.38 19.84 -0.39
C GLU A 266 12.53 18.47 0.31
N PRO A 267 11.84 17.41 -0.15
CA PRO A 267 11.74 16.16 0.61
C PRO A 267 12.92 15.21 0.42
N HIS A 268 13.80 15.43 -0.57
CA HIS A 268 14.85 14.49 -0.97
C HIS A 268 16.09 14.49 -0.05
N VAL A 269 15.87 14.49 1.26
CA VAL A 269 16.88 14.72 2.31
C VAL A 269 18.02 13.71 2.31
N TRP A 270 17.80 12.48 1.84
CA TRP A 270 18.80 11.41 1.88
C TRP A 270 19.91 11.59 0.85
N ASN A 271 19.74 12.42 -0.18
CA ASN A 271 20.77 12.68 -1.19
C ASN A 271 21.88 13.63 -0.71
N SER A 272 22.23 13.56 0.58
CA SER A 272 23.28 14.33 1.23
C SER A 272 23.99 13.43 2.23
N ALA A 273 25.32 13.41 2.21
CA ALA A 273 26.09 12.62 3.17
C ALA A 273 25.96 13.18 4.60
N LEU A 274 25.86 14.50 4.75
CA LEU A 274 25.60 15.16 6.03
C LEU A 274 24.25 14.71 6.59
N ASN A 275 23.20 14.77 5.78
CA ASN A 275 21.86 14.36 6.17
C ASN A 275 21.79 12.86 6.43
N ALA A 276 22.41 12.02 5.59
CA ALA A 276 22.46 10.57 5.78
C ALA A 276 23.10 10.20 7.14
N ARG A 277 24.10 10.95 7.61
CA ARG A 277 24.67 10.78 8.95
C ARG A 277 23.67 11.11 10.07
N LEU A 278 22.90 12.19 9.91
CA LEU A 278 21.85 12.56 10.86
C LEU A 278 20.73 11.50 10.88
N MET A 279 20.28 11.06 9.71
CA MET A 279 19.30 9.99 9.56
C MET A 279 19.79 8.68 10.19
N ALA A 280 21.07 8.31 9.98
CA ALA A 280 21.68 7.15 10.65
C ALA A 280 21.67 7.27 12.18
N GLY A 281 21.85 8.49 12.71
CA GLY A 281 21.72 8.78 14.13
C GLY A 281 20.28 8.59 14.62
N GLY A 282 19.30 9.14 13.90
CA GLY A 282 17.88 8.96 14.18
C GLY A 282 17.44 7.48 14.15
N ILE A 283 17.91 6.73 13.14
CA ILE A 283 17.72 5.28 13.03
C ILE A 283 18.27 4.57 14.27
N THR A 284 19.50 4.89 14.67
CA THR A 284 20.15 4.26 15.84
C THR A 284 19.36 4.52 17.12
N GLN A 285 18.85 5.74 17.29
CA GLN A 285 17.99 6.09 18.43
C GLN A 285 16.66 5.33 18.39
N ALA A 286 16.02 5.26 17.22
CA ALA A 286 14.76 4.52 17.04
C ALA A 286 14.95 3.04 17.37
N LEU A 287 15.96 2.38 16.81
CA LEU A 287 16.23 0.96 17.06
C LEU A 287 16.60 0.68 18.52
N THR A 288 17.34 1.59 19.17
CA THR A 288 17.65 1.49 20.60
C THR A 288 16.40 1.63 21.47
N ARG A 289 15.45 2.51 21.10
CA ARG A 289 14.17 2.61 21.81
C ARG A 289 13.31 1.35 21.65
N LEU A 290 13.32 0.74 20.47
CA LEU A 290 12.58 -0.49 20.19
C LEU A 290 13.18 -1.73 20.83
N ASP A 291 14.51 -1.76 21.00
CA ASP A 291 15.28 -2.85 21.59
C ASP A 291 16.46 -2.32 22.42
N PRO A 292 16.22 -1.91 23.68
CA PRO A 292 17.25 -1.31 24.54
C PRO A 292 18.44 -2.24 24.82
N ALA A 293 18.22 -3.56 24.83
CA ALA A 293 19.29 -4.54 25.03
C ALA A 293 20.30 -4.56 23.86
N GLY A 294 19.92 -4.04 22.69
CA GLY A 294 20.77 -3.95 21.50
C GLY A 294 21.59 -2.66 21.40
N GLU A 295 21.53 -1.73 22.36
CA GLU A 295 22.14 -0.39 22.24
C GLU A 295 23.61 -0.42 21.80
N SER A 296 24.44 -1.21 22.47
CA SER A 296 25.88 -1.32 22.14
C SER A 296 26.12 -1.88 20.73
N PHE A 297 25.26 -2.80 20.28
CA PHE A 297 25.29 -3.37 18.94
C PHE A 297 24.94 -2.31 17.89
N TYR A 298 23.85 -1.56 18.08
CA TYR A 298 23.44 -0.50 17.15
C TYR A 298 24.50 0.60 17.07
N ARG A 299 25.11 0.97 18.19
CA ARG A 299 26.18 1.98 18.23
C ARG A 299 27.41 1.58 17.42
N GLN A 300 27.90 0.34 17.56
CA GLN A 300 29.05 -0.14 16.77
C GLN A 300 28.75 -0.18 15.27
N ARG A 301 27.51 -0.51 14.90
CA ARG A 301 27.08 -0.55 13.49
C ARG A 301 26.86 0.85 12.94
N TYR A 302 26.32 1.77 13.73
CA TYR A 302 26.27 3.20 13.42
C TYR A 302 27.68 3.74 13.13
N ASP A 303 28.67 3.48 13.98
CA ASP A 303 30.04 3.93 13.76
C ASP A 303 30.61 3.38 12.44
N SER A 304 30.28 2.13 12.11
CA SER A 304 30.69 1.49 10.85
C SER A 304 30.01 2.11 9.64
N LEU A 305 28.72 2.43 9.72
CA LEU A 305 27.97 3.13 8.68
C LEU A 305 28.49 4.56 8.49
N CYS A 306 28.81 5.28 9.56
CA CYS A 306 29.42 6.61 9.48
C CYS A 306 30.74 6.58 8.70
N ARG A 307 31.60 5.57 8.89
CA ARG A 307 32.82 5.45 8.07
C ARG A 307 32.53 5.27 6.59
N VAL A 308 31.46 4.56 6.23
CA VAL A 308 31.03 4.42 4.83
C VAL A 308 30.55 5.77 4.29
N ILE A 309 29.66 6.46 5.01
CA ILE A 309 29.14 7.78 4.62
C ILE A 309 30.28 8.79 4.46
N ASP A 310 31.25 8.80 5.38
CA ASP A 310 32.36 9.75 5.40
C ASP A 310 33.34 9.50 4.25
N ARG A 311 33.56 8.23 3.93
CA ARG A 311 34.35 7.85 2.77
C ARG A 311 33.66 8.28 1.49
N THR A 312 32.36 8.04 1.35
CA THR A 312 31.57 8.47 0.19
C THR A 312 31.63 9.99 0.03
N ASP A 313 31.37 10.76 1.11
CA ASP A 313 31.48 12.22 1.10
C ASP A 313 32.86 12.69 0.66
N SER A 314 33.92 12.11 1.23
CA SER A 314 35.30 12.47 0.90
C SER A 314 35.62 12.21 -0.57
N LEU A 315 35.17 11.08 -1.13
CA LEU A 315 35.36 10.75 -2.54
C LEU A 315 34.58 11.71 -3.46
N CYS A 316 33.31 11.99 -3.15
CA CYS A 316 32.51 12.98 -3.87
C CYS A 316 33.20 14.36 -3.85
N ARG A 317 33.69 14.82 -2.69
CA ARG A 317 34.43 16.10 -2.58
C ARG A 317 35.69 16.10 -3.42
N VAL A 318 36.48 15.03 -3.41
CA VAL A 318 37.71 14.92 -4.23
C VAL A 318 37.38 15.00 -5.72
N LEU A 319 36.36 14.26 -6.18
CA LEU A 319 35.93 14.27 -7.58
C LEU A 319 35.45 15.65 -8.01
N LEU A 320 34.57 16.28 -7.22
CA LEU A 320 33.93 17.55 -7.53
C LEU A 320 34.83 18.78 -7.25
N ALA A 321 35.93 18.60 -6.53
CA ALA A 321 36.96 19.64 -6.36
C ALA A 321 37.86 19.79 -7.59
N ARG A 322 37.86 18.82 -8.52
CA ARG A 322 38.69 18.91 -9.73
C ARG A 322 38.37 20.19 -10.52
N PRO A 323 39.38 20.87 -11.10
CA PRO A 323 39.16 22.10 -11.86
C PRO A 323 38.23 21.93 -13.07
N ASP A 324 38.22 20.74 -13.66
CA ASP A 324 37.43 20.40 -14.84
C ASP A 324 36.04 19.83 -14.50
N ALA A 325 35.72 19.59 -13.23
CA ALA A 325 34.40 19.12 -12.80
C ALA A 325 33.29 20.13 -13.13
N ASP A 326 32.11 19.61 -13.49
CA ASP A 326 30.91 20.40 -13.72
C ASP A 326 30.49 21.13 -12.44
N ARG A 327 30.07 22.40 -12.57
CA ARG A 327 29.53 23.23 -11.46
C ARG A 327 28.02 23.36 -11.50
N ALA A 328 27.39 22.89 -12.58
CA ALA A 328 25.96 22.88 -12.77
C ALA A 328 25.55 21.62 -13.52
N PHE A 329 24.36 21.11 -13.21
CA PHE A 329 23.76 20.00 -13.92
C PHE A 329 22.26 20.25 -14.11
N MET A 330 21.71 19.65 -15.16
CA MET A 330 20.26 19.56 -15.30
C MET A 330 19.80 18.20 -14.78
N ILE A 331 18.60 18.15 -14.21
CA ILE A 331 17.95 16.91 -13.80
C ILE A 331 16.48 16.96 -14.18
N TYR A 332 15.86 15.82 -14.50
CA TYR A 332 14.44 15.82 -14.83
C TYR A 332 13.59 16.35 -13.67
N HIS A 333 13.55 15.60 -12.57
CA HIS A 333 12.87 15.98 -11.33
C HIS A 333 13.90 16.42 -10.27
N PRO A 334 13.67 17.48 -9.46
CA PRO A 334 14.67 18.08 -8.55
C PRO A 334 15.08 17.24 -7.32
N ALA A 335 15.44 15.97 -7.48
CA ALA A 335 15.74 15.05 -6.37
C ALA A 335 17.15 15.21 -5.74
N LEU A 336 18.03 16.05 -6.29
CA LEU A 336 19.43 16.20 -5.85
C LEU A 336 19.73 17.57 -5.22
N SER A 337 18.71 18.29 -4.74
CA SER A 337 18.86 19.63 -4.17
C SER A 337 19.84 19.68 -2.99
N TYR A 338 19.79 18.70 -2.08
CA TYR A 338 20.72 18.61 -0.95
C TYR A 338 22.13 18.21 -1.38
N PHE A 339 22.27 17.33 -2.37
CA PHE A 339 23.56 17.00 -2.99
C PHE A 339 24.20 18.28 -3.55
N ALA A 340 23.42 19.05 -4.32
CA ALA A 340 23.87 20.27 -4.94
C ALA A 340 24.31 21.31 -3.91
N ARG A 341 23.53 21.49 -2.83
CA ARG A 341 23.89 22.37 -1.71
C ARG A 341 25.24 21.98 -1.08
N ASP A 342 25.41 20.71 -0.73
CA ASP A 342 26.54 20.24 0.08
C ASP A 342 27.88 20.19 -0.68
N TYR A 343 27.83 20.09 -2.01
CA TYR A 343 28.99 20.07 -2.90
C TYR A 343 29.17 21.35 -3.73
N GLY A 344 28.36 22.39 -3.48
CA GLY A 344 28.47 23.69 -4.15
C GLY A 344 28.16 23.65 -5.65
N LEU A 345 27.16 22.86 -6.03
CA LEU A 345 26.68 22.73 -7.41
C LEU A 345 25.36 23.49 -7.61
N ARG A 346 25.09 23.87 -8.85
CA ARG A 346 23.79 24.41 -9.26
C ARG A 346 22.94 23.32 -9.93
N GLN A 347 21.84 22.95 -9.28
CA GLN A 347 20.80 22.11 -9.89
C GLN A 347 19.86 22.94 -10.75
N ILE A 348 19.53 22.44 -11.95
CA ILE A 348 18.55 23.04 -12.85
C ILE A 348 17.48 21.98 -13.20
N PRO A 349 16.27 22.04 -12.61
CA PRO A 349 15.22 21.08 -12.92
C PRO A 349 14.62 21.31 -14.32
N ILE A 350 14.28 20.23 -15.02
CA ILE A 350 13.52 20.26 -16.28
C ILE A 350 12.03 20.31 -16.00
N GLU A 351 11.58 19.57 -14.99
CA GLU A 351 10.20 19.54 -14.53
C GLU A 351 10.10 20.36 -13.24
N ALA A 352 9.07 21.20 -13.13
CA ALA A 352 8.75 21.93 -11.91
C ALA A 352 7.32 21.58 -11.46
N GLY A 353 7.19 20.96 -10.29
CA GLY A 353 5.90 20.69 -9.64
C GLY A 353 5.01 19.66 -10.35
N GLY A 354 5.56 18.58 -10.91
CA GLY A 354 4.78 17.47 -11.47
C GLY A 354 4.29 17.69 -12.89
N LYS A 355 4.71 18.76 -13.57
CA LYS A 355 4.15 19.17 -14.88
C LYS A 355 5.19 19.08 -15.99
N GLU A 356 4.78 18.45 -17.09
CA GLU A 356 5.61 18.42 -18.30
C GLU A 356 5.91 19.84 -18.84
N PRO A 357 7.13 20.07 -19.33
CA PRO A 357 7.56 21.37 -19.81
C PRO A 357 6.85 21.75 -21.13
N THR A 358 6.35 22.98 -21.21
CA THR A 358 5.81 23.52 -22.48
C THR A 358 6.92 23.77 -23.50
N PRO A 359 6.62 23.85 -24.82
CA PRO A 359 7.65 24.16 -25.83
C PRO A 359 8.42 25.46 -25.57
N ALA A 360 7.75 26.50 -25.07
CA ALA A 360 8.39 27.76 -24.69
C ALA A 360 9.34 27.59 -23.51
N TYR A 361 8.93 26.80 -22.51
CA TYR A 361 9.77 26.49 -21.36
C TYR A 361 10.96 25.58 -21.74
N LEU A 362 10.78 24.60 -22.63
CA LEU A 362 11.87 23.80 -23.19
C LEU A 362 12.91 24.68 -23.88
N LYS A 363 12.49 25.71 -24.63
CA LYS A 363 13.44 26.68 -25.22
C LYS A 363 14.22 27.42 -24.13
N ALA A 364 13.53 27.93 -23.10
CA ALA A 364 14.19 28.61 -21.98
C ALA A 364 15.19 27.72 -21.24
N LEU A 365 14.88 26.42 -21.09
CA LEU A 365 15.78 25.42 -20.51
C LEU A 365 17.02 25.19 -21.39
N VAL A 366 16.89 25.16 -22.71
CA VAL A 366 18.03 25.08 -23.64
C VAL A 366 18.93 26.30 -23.51
N ASP A 367 18.36 27.49 -23.43
CA ASP A 367 19.11 28.73 -23.25
C ASP A 367 19.83 28.74 -21.88
N THR A 368 19.12 28.39 -20.81
CA THR A 368 19.69 28.25 -19.45
C THR A 368 20.82 27.22 -19.41
N CYS A 369 20.67 26.08 -20.10
CA CYS A 369 21.69 25.04 -20.20
C CYS A 369 22.99 25.57 -20.81
N ARG A 370 22.89 26.38 -21.88
CA ARG A 370 24.05 26.98 -22.56
C ARG A 370 24.71 28.05 -21.70
N GLU A 371 23.92 28.93 -21.09
CA GLU A 371 24.41 30.01 -20.23
C GLU A 371 25.12 29.46 -18.98
N ALA A 372 24.59 28.40 -18.39
CA ALA A 372 25.18 27.75 -17.23
C ALA A 372 26.34 26.79 -17.60
N GLY A 373 26.64 26.59 -18.89
CA GLY A 373 27.70 25.70 -19.34
C GLY A 373 27.49 24.23 -18.93
N VAL A 374 26.24 23.81 -18.77
CA VAL A 374 25.91 22.44 -18.34
C VAL A 374 26.38 21.44 -19.39
N ARG A 375 27.01 20.36 -18.95
CA ARG A 375 27.41 19.24 -19.82
C ARG A 375 26.61 17.96 -19.59
N VAL A 376 25.91 17.85 -18.45
CA VAL A 376 25.24 16.63 -17.99
C VAL A 376 23.76 16.90 -17.69
N ILE A 377 22.91 16.04 -18.22
CA ILE A 377 21.48 15.97 -17.90
C ILE A 377 21.20 14.62 -17.22
N PHE A 378 20.75 14.66 -15.98
CA PHE A 378 20.34 13.49 -15.21
C PHE A 378 18.86 13.16 -15.45
N VAL A 379 18.55 11.86 -15.58
CA VAL A 379 17.18 11.35 -15.74
C VAL A 379 16.98 10.17 -14.80
N GLN A 380 15.87 10.20 -14.05
CA GLN A 380 15.51 9.12 -13.12
C GLN A 380 14.60 8.06 -13.76
N PRO A 381 14.61 6.80 -13.28
CA PRO A 381 13.84 5.71 -13.87
C PRO A 381 12.33 5.95 -13.92
N GLU A 382 11.81 6.79 -13.02
CA GLU A 382 10.38 7.09 -12.90
C GLU A 382 9.87 8.04 -14.01
N PHE A 383 10.76 8.65 -14.81
CA PHE A 383 10.41 9.70 -15.76
C PHE A 383 10.81 9.38 -17.21
N ASP A 384 10.07 9.95 -18.17
CA ASP A 384 10.33 9.77 -19.60
C ASP A 384 11.54 10.63 -20.08
N ARG A 385 12.43 10.00 -20.85
CA ARG A 385 13.71 10.59 -21.30
C ARG A 385 13.57 11.57 -22.47
N ARG A 386 12.41 11.71 -23.13
CA ARG A 386 12.26 12.46 -24.39
C ARG A 386 12.66 13.91 -24.28
N ASN A 387 12.22 14.60 -23.22
CA ASN A 387 12.53 16.02 -23.02
C ASN A 387 14.02 16.24 -22.76
N ALA A 388 14.63 15.43 -21.89
CA ALA A 388 16.07 15.45 -21.65
C ALA A 388 16.86 15.17 -22.94
N ALA A 389 16.45 14.18 -23.74
CA ALA A 389 17.08 13.86 -25.02
C ALA A 389 16.94 15.01 -26.05
N GLN A 390 15.82 15.74 -26.03
CA GLN A 390 15.62 16.91 -26.91
C GLN A 390 16.57 18.05 -26.53
N ILE A 391 16.69 18.36 -25.25
CA ILE A 391 17.63 19.39 -24.76
C ILE A 391 19.06 18.96 -25.11
N ALA A 392 19.41 17.70 -24.88
CA ALA A 392 20.74 17.16 -25.19
C ALA A 392 21.12 17.30 -26.67
N ARG A 393 20.20 16.98 -27.60
CA ARG A 393 20.43 17.16 -29.04
C ARG A 393 20.74 18.62 -29.42
N GLN A 394 20.18 19.60 -28.71
CA GLN A 394 20.35 21.02 -29.02
C GLN A 394 21.56 21.66 -28.33
N THR A 395 22.03 21.06 -27.24
CA THR A 395 23.07 21.61 -26.36
C THR A 395 24.39 20.84 -26.42
N GLY A 396 24.39 19.62 -26.97
CA GLY A 396 25.55 18.74 -26.97
C GLY A 396 25.83 18.09 -25.62
N THR A 397 24.90 18.18 -24.67
CA THR A 397 25.04 17.56 -23.35
C THR A 397 24.86 16.05 -23.40
N ARG A 398 25.45 15.36 -22.41
CA ARG A 398 25.25 13.92 -22.20
C ARG A 398 24.03 13.69 -21.31
N VAL A 399 23.19 12.72 -21.66
CA VAL A 399 22.09 12.27 -20.79
C VAL A 399 22.57 11.05 -20.00
N VAL A 400 22.51 11.13 -18.67
CA VAL A 400 22.97 10.08 -17.75
C VAL A 400 21.79 9.62 -16.91
N ASP A 401 21.61 8.30 -16.80
CA ASP A 401 20.60 7.71 -15.92
C ASP A 401 21.14 7.68 -14.49
N VAL A 402 20.35 8.15 -13.54
CA VAL A 402 20.65 8.14 -12.09
C VAL A 402 19.41 7.67 -11.35
N ASN A 403 19.57 6.96 -10.24
CA ASN A 403 18.47 6.51 -9.42
C ASN A 403 18.64 6.96 -7.97
N PRO A 404 18.20 8.19 -7.63
CA PRO A 404 18.24 8.69 -6.25
C PRO A 404 17.46 7.81 -5.24
N LEU A 405 16.61 6.90 -5.71
CA LEU A 405 15.88 5.90 -4.90
C LEU A 405 16.56 4.53 -4.87
N ALA A 406 17.81 4.42 -5.35
CA ALA A 406 18.57 3.18 -5.30
C ALA A 406 18.82 2.74 -3.86
N TYR A 407 18.75 1.43 -3.63
CA TYR A 407 19.11 0.83 -2.35
C TYR A 407 20.60 1.09 -2.02
N ASP A 408 21.52 0.88 -2.97
CA ASP A 408 22.95 1.11 -2.74
C ASP A 408 23.28 2.62 -2.77
N TRP A 409 23.00 3.27 -1.64
CA TRP A 409 23.16 4.72 -1.49
C TRP A 409 24.60 5.21 -1.77
N PRO A 410 25.67 4.57 -1.25
CA PRO A 410 27.05 4.98 -1.57
C PRO A 410 27.36 4.92 -3.06
N ALA A 411 26.95 3.83 -3.74
CA ALA A 411 27.23 3.66 -5.15
C ALA A 411 26.55 4.73 -5.99
N GLU A 412 25.30 5.06 -5.66
CA GLU A 412 24.56 6.11 -6.38
C GLU A 412 25.16 7.50 -6.18
N MET A 413 25.53 7.86 -4.94
CA MET A 413 26.18 9.14 -4.65
C MET A 413 27.50 9.32 -5.41
N LEU A 414 28.29 8.25 -5.52
CA LEU A 414 29.53 8.25 -6.31
C LEU A 414 29.24 8.33 -7.80
N HIS A 415 28.28 7.57 -8.32
CA HIS A 415 27.88 7.60 -9.72
C HIS A 415 27.46 9.01 -10.18
N VAL A 416 26.67 9.71 -9.36
CA VAL A 416 26.31 11.12 -9.60
C VAL A 416 27.56 12.00 -9.66
N ALA A 417 28.47 11.88 -8.69
CA ALA A 417 29.69 12.70 -8.65
C ALA A 417 30.64 12.41 -9.82
N GLU A 418 30.87 11.14 -10.14
CA GLU A 418 31.71 10.69 -11.25
C GLU A 418 31.17 11.18 -12.61
N SER A 419 29.86 11.17 -12.78
CA SER A 419 29.20 11.63 -14.02
C SER A 419 29.41 13.12 -14.31
N LEU A 420 29.69 13.91 -13.28
CA LEU A 420 30.01 15.35 -13.35
C LEU A 420 31.49 15.64 -13.59
N VAL A 421 32.32 14.61 -13.68
CA VAL A 421 33.73 14.74 -14.01
C VAL A 421 33.92 14.32 -15.48
N PRO A 422 34.61 15.12 -16.31
CA PRO A 422 34.94 14.70 -17.67
C PRO A 422 35.79 13.42 -17.68
N ASN A 423 35.46 12.48 -18.56
CA ASN A 423 36.36 11.37 -18.86
C ASN A 423 37.63 11.94 -19.53
N PRO A 424 38.82 11.46 -19.15
CA PRO A 424 40.09 11.92 -19.69
C PRO A 424 40.24 11.66 -21.20
#